data_AF-A0A941GSC2-F1
#
_entry.id   AF-A0A941GSC2-F1
#
_cell.length_a   1.000
_cell.length_b   1.000
_cell.length_c   1.000
_cell.angle_alpha   90.00
_cell.angle_beta   90.00
_cell.angle_gamma   90.00
#
_symmetry.space_group_name_H-M   'P 1'
#
loop_
_entity.id
_entity.type
_entity.pdbx_description
1 polymer ?
#
loop_
_entity_poly.entity_id
_entity_poly.type
_entity_poly.pdbx_seq_one_letter_code
_entity_poly.pdbx_strand_id
1 'polypeptide(L)'
;MKPADFAAARIKHWIWNRRLEQYLKGQETITEQELVSHRDCSLGKWLYSQGMKEYSQFDEMWKLEKMHEKFHNDVKEIVMLEHHGETEKAQAKLKEAQPESDELMELMKTIEKKILNGAK
;
A
#
# COMPACT_ATOMS: atom_id res chain seq x y z
N MET A 1 3.86 -15.67 -5.22
CA MET A 1 3.97 -14.38 -5.95
C MET A 1 5.35 -14.34 -6.59
N LYS A 2 5.45 -14.07 -7.90
CA LYS A 2 6.73 -13.96 -8.63
C LYS A 2 7.23 -12.51 -8.56
N PRO A 3 8.51 -12.22 -8.85
CA PRO A 3 9.02 -10.85 -8.93
C PRO A 3 8.16 -9.92 -9.80
N ALA A 4 7.68 -10.41 -10.95
CA ALA A 4 6.73 -9.67 -11.80
C ALA A 4 5.43 -9.22 -11.08
N ASP A 5 5.01 -9.92 -10.03
CA ASP A 5 3.85 -9.53 -9.24
C ASP A 5 4.16 -8.38 -8.25
N PHE A 6 5.42 -8.16 -7.86
CA PHE A 6 5.83 -6.95 -7.12
C PHE A 6 5.68 -5.70 -8.00
N ALA A 7 6.02 -5.80 -9.28
CA ALA A 7 5.74 -4.72 -10.24
C ALA A 7 4.23 -4.45 -10.32
N ALA A 8 3.39 -5.48 -10.38
CA ALA A 8 1.94 -5.33 -10.35
C ALA A 8 1.43 -4.72 -9.03
N ALA A 9 1.99 -5.11 -7.88
CA ALA A 9 1.65 -4.52 -6.58
C ALA A 9 1.98 -3.02 -6.52
N ARG A 10 3.15 -2.62 -7.02
CA ARG A 10 3.55 -1.20 -7.13
C ARG A 10 2.62 -0.40 -8.04
N ILE A 11 2.23 -0.96 -9.18
CA ILE A 11 1.26 -0.31 -10.09
C ILE A 11 -0.08 -0.13 -9.39
N LYS A 12 -0.60 -1.16 -8.71
CA LYS A 12 -1.85 -1.05 -7.94
C LYS A 12 -1.76 0.01 -6.84
N HIS A 13 -0.63 0.08 -6.14
CA HIS A 13 -0.37 1.10 -5.12
C HIS A 13 -0.42 2.51 -5.70
N TRP A 14 0.28 2.72 -6.81
CA TRP A 14 0.29 4.00 -7.52
C TRP A 14 -1.11 4.42 -7.99
N ILE A 15 -1.89 3.47 -8.53
CA ILE A 15 -3.29 3.69 -8.92
C ILE A 15 -4.11 4.13 -7.70
N TRP A 16 -3.95 3.48 -6.55
CA TRP A 16 -4.66 3.84 -5.32
C TRP A 16 -4.38 5.27 -4.86
N ASN A 17 -3.12 5.70 -4.89
CA ASN A 17 -2.76 7.09 -4.56
C ASN A 17 -3.46 8.09 -5.50
N ARG A 18 -3.45 7.82 -6.81
CA ARG A 18 -4.15 8.66 -7.79
C ARG A 18 -5.67 8.66 -7.61
N ARG A 19 -6.25 7.53 -7.22
CA ARG A 19 -7.68 7.44 -6.93
C ARG A 19 -8.05 8.25 -5.69
N LEU A 20 -7.24 8.22 -4.62
CA LEU A 20 -7.45 9.06 -3.44
C LEU A 20 -7.39 10.55 -3.78
N GLU A 21 -6.40 10.98 -4.58
CA GLU A 21 -6.31 12.37 -5.03
C GLU A 21 -7.56 12.81 -5.82
N GLN A 22 -8.10 11.94 -6.69
CA GLN A 22 -9.30 12.24 -7.47
C GLN A 22 -10.57 12.18 -6.61
N TYR A 23 -10.63 11.26 -5.66
CA TYR A 23 -11.74 11.13 -4.71
C TYR A 23 -11.91 12.41 -3.88
N LEU A 24 -10.82 12.94 -3.32
CA LEU A 24 -10.84 14.21 -2.58
C LEU A 24 -11.11 15.47 -3.44
N LYS A 25 -11.17 15.32 -4.77
CA LYS A 25 -11.58 16.37 -5.71
C LYS A 25 -13.03 16.17 -6.20
N GLY A 26 -13.73 15.15 -5.71
CA GLY A 26 -15.06 14.77 -6.18
C GLY A 26 -15.08 14.21 -7.61
N GLN A 27 -13.94 13.73 -8.11
CA GLN A 27 -13.77 13.23 -9.49
C GLN A 27 -13.82 11.70 -9.59
N GLU A 28 -13.84 11.01 -8.45
CA GLU A 28 -13.83 9.56 -8.34
C GLU A 28 -14.69 9.15 -7.14
N THR A 29 -15.16 7.90 -7.13
CA THR A 29 -15.82 7.33 -5.96
C THR A 29 -14.99 6.17 -5.39
N ILE A 30 -14.88 6.13 -4.08
CA ILE A 30 -14.31 4.99 -3.34
C ILE A 30 -15.40 4.45 -2.44
N THR A 31 -15.69 3.16 -2.57
CA THR A 31 -16.69 2.45 -1.76
C THR A 31 -16.07 1.77 -0.55
N GLU A 32 -16.86 1.54 0.50
CA GLU A 32 -16.39 0.81 1.69
C GLU A 32 -15.89 -0.60 1.36
N GLN A 33 -16.48 -1.26 0.36
CA GLN A 33 -16.06 -2.59 -0.08
C GLN A 33 -14.65 -2.61 -0.68
N GLU A 34 -14.18 -1.47 -1.20
CA GLU A 34 -12.82 -1.33 -1.73
C GLU A 34 -11.79 -1.06 -0.63
N LEU A 35 -12.22 -0.61 0.56
CA LEU A 35 -11.38 -0.34 1.75
C LEU A 35 -11.01 -1.62 2.50
N VAL A 36 -10.53 -2.61 1.75
CA VAL A 36 -10.12 -3.91 2.30
C VAL A 36 -8.95 -3.77 3.29
N SER A 37 -8.81 -4.75 4.17
CA SER A 37 -7.65 -4.86 5.06
C SER A 37 -6.35 -5.05 4.27
N HIS A 38 -5.23 -4.60 4.85
CA HIS A 38 -3.89 -4.90 4.35
C HIS A 38 -3.64 -6.40 4.24
N ARG A 39 -4.38 -7.26 4.96
CA ARG A 39 -4.27 -8.73 4.85
C ARG A 39 -5.08 -9.32 3.69
N ASP A 40 -6.10 -8.61 3.22
CA ASP A 40 -7.05 -9.11 2.23
C ASP A 40 -6.74 -8.66 0.79
N CYS A 41 -5.86 -7.68 0.62
CA CYS A 41 -5.35 -7.28 -0.68
C CYS A 41 -4.40 -8.36 -1.27
N SER A 42 -4.12 -8.29 -2.58
CA SER A 42 -3.27 -9.31 -3.23
C SER A 42 -1.85 -9.39 -2.65
N LEU A 43 -1.28 -8.26 -2.24
CA LEU A 43 0.03 -8.22 -1.59
C LEU A 43 -0.04 -8.85 -0.20
N GLY A 44 -1.03 -8.47 0.61
CA GLY A 44 -1.28 -9.02 1.94
C GLY A 44 -1.46 -10.52 1.94
N LYS A 45 -2.35 -11.02 1.09
CA LYS A 45 -2.61 -12.45 0.97
C LYS A 45 -1.32 -13.23 0.69
N TRP A 46 -0.46 -12.73 -0.19
CA TRP A 46 0.84 -13.36 -0.42
C TRP A 46 1.79 -13.22 0.79
N LEU A 47 1.89 -12.01 1.36
CA LEU A 47 2.79 -11.70 2.46
C LEU A 47 2.57 -12.64 3.64
N TYR A 48 1.32 -12.83 4.07
CA TYR A 48 1.00 -13.67 5.22
C TYR A 48 0.92 -15.17 4.90
N SER A 49 0.64 -15.57 3.65
CA SER A 49 0.60 -16.98 3.29
C SER A 49 2.00 -17.57 3.06
N GLN A 50 2.88 -16.80 2.43
CA GLN A 50 4.15 -17.26 1.88
C GLN A 50 5.30 -16.27 2.17
N GLY A 51 5.14 -14.99 1.83
CA GLY A 51 6.24 -14.03 1.80
C GLY A 51 7.02 -13.92 3.11
N MET A 52 6.33 -13.78 4.24
CA MET A 52 6.95 -13.70 5.56
C MET A 52 7.59 -15.02 6.00
N LYS A 53 7.14 -16.18 5.49
CA LYS A 53 7.74 -17.47 5.84
C LYS A 53 9.05 -17.70 5.10
N GLU A 54 9.13 -17.26 3.84
CA GLU A 54 10.28 -17.53 2.96
C GLU A 54 11.36 -16.45 3.04
N TYR A 55 10.97 -15.22 3.40
CA TYR A 55 11.84 -14.06 3.30
C TYR A 55 11.97 -13.27 4.62
N SER A 56 11.53 -13.81 5.76
CA SER A 56 11.64 -13.14 7.07
C SER A 56 13.07 -12.81 7.49
N GLN A 57 14.09 -13.40 6.87
CA GLN A 57 15.49 -13.05 7.08
C GLN A 57 15.86 -11.65 6.56
N PHE A 58 15.02 -11.04 5.71
CA PHE A 58 15.23 -9.68 5.23
C PHE A 58 14.45 -8.70 6.11
N ASP A 59 15.16 -7.79 6.78
CA ASP A 59 14.54 -6.72 7.59
C ASP A 59 13.53 -5.89 6.78
N GLU A 60 13.77 -5.77 5.46
CA GLU A 60 12.85 -5.09 4.54
C GLU A 60 11.46 -5.74 4.50
N MET A 61 11.33 -7.06 4.70
CA MET A 61 10.03 -7.74 4.71
C MET A 61 9.19 -7.32 5.92
N TRP A 62 9.80 -7.19 7.09
CA TRP A 62 9.13 -6.70 8.29
C TRP A 62 8.77 -5.23 8.19
N LYS A 63 9.65 -4.44 7.56
CA LYS A 63 9.34 -3.03 7.27
C LYS A 63 8.18 -2.90 6.27
N LEU A 64 8.16 -3.75 5.24
CA LEU A 64 7.10 -3.78 4.22
C LEU A 64 5.75 -4.05 4.86
N GLU A 65 5.69 -5.04 5.74
CA GLU A 65 4.47 -5.43 6.45
C GLU A 65 3.87 -4.26 7.24
N LYS A 66 4.69 -3.61 8.08
CA LYS A 66 4.27 -2.46 8.89
C LYS A 66 3.84 -1.26 8.05
N MET A 67 4.62 -0.91 7.02
CA MET A 67 4.30 0.22 6.15
C MET A 67 3.03 -0.03 5.32
N HIS A 68 2.82 -1.27 4.89
CA HIS A 68 1.63 -1.68 4.17
C HIS A 68 0.37 -1.64 5.04
N GLU A 69 0.46 -2.08 6.31
CA GLU A 69 -0.63 -1.91 7.28
C GLU A 69 -0.96 -0.42 7.48
N LYS A 70 0.07 0.41 7.74
CA LYS A 70 -0.11 1.85 7.92
C LYS A 70 -0.81 2.49 6.72
N PHE A 71 -0.36 2.18 5.50
CA PHE A 71 -0.98 2.69 4.28
C PHE A 71 -2.48 2.41 4.21
N HIS A 72 -2.90 1.16 4.46
CA HIS A 72 -4.32 0.81 4.44
C HIS A 72 -5.12 1.55 5.53
N ASN A 73 -4.53 1.79 6.70
CA ASN A 73 -5.16 2.56 7.77
C ASN A 73 -5.30 4.04 7.38
N ASP A 74 -4.27 4.64 6.78
CA ASP A 74 -4.32 6.02 6.30
C ASP A 74 -5.35 6.19 5.19
N VAL A 75 -5.45 5.26 4.24
CA VAL A 75 -6.47 5.26 3.18
C VAL A 75 -7.88 5.29 3.79
N LYS A 76 -8.15 4.44 4.79
CA LYS A 76 -9.43 4.39 5.50
C LYS A 76 -9.73 5.70 6.23
N GLU A 77 -8.73 6.26 6.91
CA GLU A 77 -8.87 7.52 7.63
C GLU A 77 -9.18 8.68 6.68
N ILE A 78 -8.48 8.76 5.55
CA ILE A 78 -8.71 9.80 4.52
C ILE A 78 -10.15 9.72 3.99
N VAL A 79 -10.61 8.52 3.63
CA VAL A 79 -11.98 8.34 3.10
C VAL A 79 -13.03 8.64 4.18
N MET A 80 -12.78 8.26 5.43
CA MET A 80 -13.66 8.58 6.56
C MET A 80 -13.73 10.10 6.81
N LEU A 81 -12.60 10.81 6.78
CA LEU A 81 -12.58 12.27 6.95
C LEU A 81 -13.39 12.97 5.87
N GLU A 82 -13.22 12.58 4.61
CA GLU A 82 -13.98 13.13 3.49
C GLU A 82 -15.49 12.82 3.63
N HIS A 83 -15.85 11.61 4.04
CA HIS A 83 -17.25 11.23 4.25
C HIS A 83 -17.93 12.06 5.35
N HIS A 84 -17.19 12.51 6.36
CA HIS A 84 -17.69 13.43 7.40
C HIS A 84 -17.65 14.91 6.99
N GLY A 85 -17.28 15.23 5.74
CA GLY A 85 -17.15 16.61 5.25
C GLY A 85 -15.89 17.33 5.77
N GLU A 86 -14.92 16.60 6.34
CA GLU A 86 -13.67 17.15 6.87
C GLU A 86 -12.57 17.20 5.79
N THR A 87 -12.89 17.73 4.60
CA THR A 87 -12.02 17.69 3.40
C THR A 87 -10.63 18.26 3.62
N GLU A 88 -10.47 19.35 4.36
CA GLU A 88 -9.15 19.93 4.64
C GLU A 88 -8.25 18.97 5.43
N LYS A 89 -8.81 18.25 6.41
CA LYS A 89 -8.08 17.24 7.18
C LYS A 89 -7.75 16.02 6.32
N ALA A 90 -8.69 15.59 5.46
CA ALA A 90 -8.46 14.49 4.52
C ALA A 90 -7.28 14.81 3.57
N GLN A 91 -7.22 16.03 3.04
CA GLN A 91 -6.13 16.50 2.19
C GLN A 91 -4.80 16.61 2.94
N ALA A 92 -4.82 17.12 4.18
CA ALA A 92 -3.62 17.18 5.02
C ALA A 92 -3.06 15.77 5.31
N LYS A 93 -3.95 14.82 5.65
CA LYS A 93 -3.59 13.43 5.88
C LYS A 93 -3.03 12.75 4.62
N LEU A 94 -3.62 12.99 3.45
CA LEU A 94 -3.07 12.49 2.18
C LEU A 94 -1.65 13.01 1.93
N LYS A 95 -1.41 14.30 2.19
CA LYS A 95 -0.07 14.91 2.05
C LYS A 95 0.94 14.31 3.04
N GLU A 96 0.52 14.02 4.26
CA GLU A 96 1.33 13.33 5.27
C GLU A 96 1.68 11.90 4.86
N ALA A 97 0.73 11.17 4.27
CA ALA A 97 0.90 9.78 3.86
C ALA A 97 1.75 9.60 2.59
N GLN A 98 1.97 10.67 1.81
CA GLN A 98 2.63 10.59 0.51
C GLN A 98 4.10 10.11 0.58
N PRO A 99 4.98 10.67 1.45
CA PRO A 99 6.37 10.21 1.54
C PRO A 99 6.48 8.73 1.95
N GLU A 100 5.58 8.27 2.82
CA GLU A 100 5.57 6.89 3.31
C GLU A 100 5.08 5.93 2.22
N SER A 101 4.12 6.37 1.40
CA SER A 101 3.72 5.65 0.17
C SER A 101 4.87 5.53 -0.83
N ASP A 102 5.67 6.57 -1.01
CA ASP A 102 6.82 6.55 -1.91
C ASP A 102 7.90 5.60 -1.39
N GLU A 103 8.19 5.65 -0.09
CA GLU A 103 9.12 4.72 0.56
C GLU A 103 8.64 3.26 0.46
N LEU A 104 7.33 3.01 0.60
CA LEU A 104 6.74 1.67 0.45
C LEU A 104 6.97 1.11 -0.97
N MET A 105 6.87 1.94 -2.01
CA MET A 105 7.17 1.52 -3.39
C MET A 105 8.66 1.21 -3.60
N GLU A 106 9.57 2.00 -3.03
CA GLU A 106 11.01 1.74 -3.11
C GLU A 106 11.42 0.48 -2.33
N LEU A 107 10.76 0.23 -1.21
CA LEU A 107 10.96 -0.98 -0.41
C LEU A 107 10.55 -2.23 -1.19
N MET A 108 9.38 -2.20 -1.85
CA MET A 108 8.95 -3.27 -2.75
C MET A 108 9.97 -3.53 -3.87
N LYS A 109 10.55 -2.50 -4.49
CA LYS A 109 11.62 -2.66 -5.50
C LYS A 109 12.88 -3.30 -4.92
N THR A 110 13.25 -2.91 -3.70
CA THR A 110 14.43 -3.44 -3.02
C THR A 110 14.27 -4.93 -2.72
N ILE A 111 13.11 -5.33 -2.19
CA ILE A 111 12.77 -6.73 -1.91
C ILE A 111 12.74 -7.54 -3.21
N GLU A 112 12.08 -7.03 -4.26
CA GLU A 112 12.03 -7.68 -5.58
C GLU A 112 13.44 -8.02 -6.10
N LYS A 113 14.37 -7.05 -6.01
CA LYS A 113 15.79 -7.25 -6.39
C LYS A 113 16.50 -8.28 -5.50
N LYS A 114 16.30 -8.23 -4.18
CA LYS A 114 16.91 -9.20 -3.25
C LYS A 114 16.45 -10.62 -3.52
N ILE A 115 15.15 -10.81 -3.75
CA ILE A 115 14.57 -12.12 -4.08
C ILE A 115 15.12 -12.63 -5.41
N LEU A 116 15.20 -11.77 -6.44
CA LEU A 116 15.77 -12.13 -7.75
C LEU A 116 17.26 -12.49 -7.67
N ASN A 117 18.05 -11.78 -6.85
CA ASN A 117 19.49 -12.00 -6.74
C ASN A 117 19.85 -13.16 -5.79
N GLY A 118 19.00 -13.42 -4.79
CA GLY A 118 19.15 -14.51 -3.83
C GLY A 118 18.58 -15.86 -4.31
N ALA A 119 17.78 -15.86 -5.37
CA ALA A 119 17.37 -17.06 -6.08
C ALA A 119 18.52 -17.59 -6.96
N LYS A 120 19.55 -18.14 -6.31
CA LYS A 120 20.57 -19.00 -6.92
C LYS A 120 20.70 -20.29 -6.13
#